data_AF-A0A926TPI6-F1
#
_entry.id   AF-A0A926TPI6-F1
#
_cell.length_a   1.000
_cell.length_b   1.000
_cell.length_c   1.000
_cell.angle_alpha   90.00
_cell.angle_beta   90.00
_cell.angle_gamma   90.00
#
_symmetry.space_group_name_H-M   'P 1'
#
loop_
_entity.id
_entity.type
_entity.pdbx_description
1 polymer ?
#
loop_
_entity_poly.entity_id
_entity_poly.type
_entity_poly.pdbx_seq_one_letter_code
_entity_poly.pdbx_strand_id
1 'polypeptide(L)'
;MISKLICDQLMNLGFLTNRCEFAVPKRYSGNGELAFAVIGCVLWFSAIVIRLGFSSKPWTLTEKLVEATSFVVFAALPILFLATYEGAELARRVLLRNSGLWFQTATCLLLGVYISVVKLLGLNPARFGWLNQFDRLIIQDSFWLNVILFLLGAFVVLRLPFVMLGLRDRKPHGFKPPTLLSTIKQNSQLTFLLVANFIYFSLVHTSLISTAFKAEYSGYFIGLAYILIAILLVSPLVTPSATRMTVFDLLLTGACLLSLFCFSRPFFSFGPFIGLTLFVLVVIFGTRLGREHFGYSFQIRKADVFYTVKAILAAALILVPLALLLRFTQPQASTFNLPTIAHSVLFFLSYAILFGFRVGLFEEILFRSGLMVFIRDQIQARSPLQRDRKRLVLLSAVIGSIIFGLCHIGNEPGAGIALSPFQYKAIYAALATLASMFYALAFGETNRLWASITIHGIVDTIAVLLLGASLVVPF
;
A
#
# COMPACT_ATOMS: atom_id res chain seq x y z
N MET A 1 23.11 36.46 -1.83
CA MET A 1 23.85 35.18 -1.87
C MET A 1 22.92 33.96 -1.80
N ILE A 2 21.95 33.90 -0.87
CA ILE A 2 20.96 32.80 -0.75
C ILE A 2 20.04 32.67 -1.98
N SER A 3 19.58 33.79 -2.57
CA SER A 3 18.73 33.78 -3.77
C SER A 3 19.42 33.19 -5.01
N LYS A 4 20.74 33.39 -5.16
CA LYS A 4 21.52 32.84 -6.29
C LYS A 4 21.76 31.34 -6.14
N LEU A 5 22.02 30.87 -4.92
CA LEU A 5 22.14 29.44 -4.61
C LEU A 5 20.81 28.68 -4.82
N ILE A 6 19.68 29.30 -4.46
CA ILE A 6 18.34 28.74 -4.70
C ILE A 6 18.03 28.74 -6.21
N CYS A 7 18.35 29.82 -6.94
CA CYS A 7 18.21 29.85 -8.40
C CYS A 7 19.09 28.81 -9.09
N ASP A 8 20.35 28.66 -8.68
CA ASP A 8 21.28 27.69 -9.28
C ASP A 8 20.90 26.24 -8.93
N GLN A 9 20.27 25.97 -7.77
CA GLN A 9 19.70 24.66 -7.45
C GLN A 9 18.37 24.37 -8.16
N LEU A 10 17.50 25.38 -8.32
CA LEU A 10 16.26 25.28 -9.10
C LEU A 10 16.55 25.10 -10.60
N MET A 11 17.57 25.78 -11.14
CA MET A 11 18.03 25.59 -12.53
C MET A 11 18.71 24.23 -12.75
N ASN A 12 19.12 23.54 -11.69
CA ASN A 12 19.66 22.18 -11.76
C ASN A 12 18.57 21.08 -11.67
N LEU A 13 17.27 21.41 -11.54
CA LEU A 13 16.17 20.43 -11.53
C LEU A 13 16.16 19.51 -12.77
N GLY A 14 16.89 19.84 -13.83
CA GLY A 14 17.16 18.93 -14.94
C GLY A 14 17.74 17.58 -14.50
N PHE A 15 18.43 17.50 -13.35
CA PHE A 15 18.88 16.19 -12.83
C PHE A 15 17.72 15.23 -12.51
N LEU A 16 16.52 15.74 -12.21
CA LEU A 16 15.35 14.91 -11.92
C LEU A 16 14.77 14.22 -13.17
N THR A 17 15.18 14.65 -14.36
CA THR A 17 14.72 14.11 -15.65
C THR A 17 15.85 13.58 -16.54
N ASN A 18 17.10 13.68 -16.07
CA ASN A 18 18.29 13.38 -16.87
C ASN A 18 18.49 11.89 -17.14
N ARG A 19 18.00 10.98 -16.28
CA ARG A 19 18.10 9.50 -16.45
C ARG A 19 16.74 8.80 -16.35
N CYS A 20 15.67 9.42 -16.86
CA CYS A 20 14.33 8.83 -16.98
C CYS A 20 14.31 7.65 -17.99
N GLU A 21 15.04 6.58 -17.68
CA GLU A 21 15.03 5.31 -18.38
C GLU A 21 14.82 4.21 -17.34
N PHE A 22 13.74 3.45 -17.48
CA PHE A 22 13.53 2.25 -16.66
C PHE A 22 14.79 1.38 -16.73
N ALA A 23 15.46 1.23 -15.58
CA ALA A 23 16.68 0.45 -15.50
C ALA A 23 16.44 -0.95 -16.10
N VAL A 24 17.35 -1.38 -16.98
CA VAL A 24 17.26 -2.68 -17.66
C VAL A 24 17.11 -3.79 -16.60
N PRO A 25 16.08 -4.66 -16.73
CA PRO A 25 15.70 -5.70 -15.78
C PRO A 25 16.83 -6.50 -15.12
N LYS A 26 17.88 -6.86 -15.88
CA LYS A 26 18.95 -7.81 -15.50
C LYS A 26 19.84 -7.47 -14.30
N ARG A 27 19.60 -6.39 -13.54
CA ARG A 27 20.53 -5.91 -12.49
C ARG A 27 20.12 -6.23 -11.04
N TYR A 28 19.06 -7.00 -10.81
CA TYR A 28 18.57 -7.35 -9.47
C TYR A 28 19.08 -8.73 -9.02
N SER A 29 20.36 -8.89 -8.72
CA SER A 29 20.89 -10.22 -8.34
C SER A 29 22.02 -10.14 -7.32
N GLY A 30 21.72 -9.62 -6.12
CA GLY A 30 22.74 -9.56 -5.08
C GLY A 30 22.19 -9.69 -3.67
N ASN A 31 23.04 -10.23 -2.79
CA ASN A 31 22.83 -10.35 -1.33
C ASN A 31 22.37 -9.05 -0.64
N GLY A 32 22.55 -7.90 -1.29
CA GLY A 32 22.13 -6.59 -0.78
C GLY A 32 20.62 -6.44 -0.61
N GLU A 33 19.78 -7.10 -1.42
CA GLU A 33 18.31 -7.05 -1.25
C GLU A 33 17.89 -7.81 0.01
N LEU A 34 18.47 -8.99 0.24
CA LEU A 34 18.21 -9.79 1.44
C LEU A 34 18.70 -9.08 2.71
N ALA A 35 19.91 -8.52 2.67
CA ALA A 35 20.42 -7.72 3.79
C ALA A 35 19.52 -6.51 4.08
N PHE A 36 19.05 -5.81 3.04
CA PHE A 36 18.10 -4.71 3.21
C PHE A 36 16.77 -5.17 3.79
N ALA A 37 16.23 -6.31 3.35
CA ALA A 37 14.99 -6.85 3.90
C ALA A 37 15.12 -7.15 5.40
N VAL A 38 16.23 -7.77 5.82
CA VAL A 38 16.52 -8.04 7.23
C VAL A 38 16.64 -6.73 8.02
N ILE A 39 17.43 -5.78 7.53
CA ILE A 39 17.59 -4.46 8.17
C ILE A 39 16.25 -3.74 8.27
N GLY A 40 15.44 -3.74 7.21
CA GLY A 40 14.12 -3.14 7.18
C GLY A 40 13.17 -3.74 8.22
N CYS A 41 13.16 -5.08 8.38
CA CYS A 41 12.42 -5.75 9.45
C CYS A 41 12.85 -5.28 10.84
N VAL A 42 14.16 -5.21 11.10
CA VAL A 42 14.70 -4.75 12.40
C VAL A 42 14.36 -3.28 12.65
N LEU A 43 14.51 -2.41 11.65
CA LEU A 43 14.20 -0.99 11.76
C LEU A 43 12.70 -0.76 12.01
N TRP A 44 11.83 -1.47 11.31
CA TRP A 44 10.39 -1.36 11.49
C TRP A 44 9.97 -1.83 12.89
N PHE A 45 10.47 -3.00 13.33
CA PHE A 45 10.26 -3.50 14.68
C PHE A 45 10.67 -2.47 15.73
N SER A 46 11.90 -1.98 15.62
CA SER A 46 12.48 -1.03 16.57
C SER A 46 11.69 0.27 16.61
N ALA A 47 11.31 0.81 15.45
CA ALA A 47 10.53 2.05 15.38
C ALA A 47 9.15 1.91 16.03
N ILE A 48 8.48 0.76 15.90
CA ILE A 48 7.20 0.49 16.59
C ILE A 48 7.43 0.44 18.10
N VAL A 49 8.40 -0.33 18.58
CA VAL A 49 8.69 -0.45 20.02
C VAL A 49 8.99 0.92 20.63
N ILE A 50 9.83 1.71 19.96
CA ILE A 50 10.18 3.08 20.37
C ILE A 50 8.92 3.96 20.40
N ARG A 51 8.11 3.95 19.33
CA ARG A 51 6.93 4.79 19.23
C ARG A 51 5.87 4.47 20.28
N LEU A 52 5.64 3.19 20.56
CA LEU A 52 4.74 2.74 21.61
C LEU A 52 5.28 3.09 23.01
N GLY A 53 6.60 3.19 23.16
CA GLY A 53 7.25 3.74 24.36
C GLY A 53 6.95 5.22 24.60
N PHE A 54 6.75 6.00 23.53
CA PHE A 54 6.37 7.42 23.58
C PHE A 54 4.86 7.67 23.43
N SER A 55 4.02 6.64 23.56
CA SER A 55 2.57 6.82 23.51
C SER A 55 2.06 7.45 24.81
N SER A 56 1.07 8.35 24.72
CA SER A 56 0.37 8.90 25.89
C SER A 56 -0.39 7.82 26.67
N LYS A 57 -0.66 6.69 26.01
CA LYS A 57 -1.25 5.51 26.63
C LYS A 57 -0.11 4.56 27.05
N PRO A 58 0.03 4.15 28.32
CA PRO A 58 1.11 3.25 28.73
C PRO A 58 0.93 1.86 28.11
N TRP A 59 1.97 1.36 27.43
CA TRP A 59 2.07 -0.01 26.91
C TRP A 59 3.09 -0.79 27.75
N THR A 60 2.74 -2.01 28.13
CA THR A 60 3.68 -2.97 28.74
C THR A 60 4.71 -3.43 27.69
N LEU A 61 5.84 -3.98 28.15
CA LEU A 61 6.84 -4.54 27.23
C LEU A 61 6.25 -5.65 26.36
N THR A 62 5.48 -6.57 26.96
CA THR A 62 4.84 -7.69 26.24
C THR A 62 3.92 -7.18 25.12
N GLU A 63 3.07 -6.19 25.39
CA GLU A 63 2.18 -5.63 24.37
C GLU A 63 2.96 -4.98 23.22
N LYS A 64 4.04 -4.24 23.53
CA LYS A 64 4.92 -3.64 22.51
C LYS A 64 5.56 -4.71 21.63
N LEU A 65 6.08 -5.78 22.23
CA LEU A 65 6.74 -6.87 21.52
C LEU A 65 5.77 -7.62 20.62
N VAL A 66 4.57 -7.93 21.12
CA VAL A 66 3.53 -8.62 20.35
C VAL A 66 3.08 -7.77 19.15
N GLU A 67 2.84 -6.48 19.36
CA GLU A 67 2.42 -5.59 18.28
C GLU A 67 3.55 -5.33 17.27
N ALA A 68 4.78 -5.07 17.72
CA ALA A 68 5.91 -4.90 16.81
C ALA A 68 6.20 -6.17 16.00
N THR A 69 6.08 -7.36 16.61
CA THR A 69 6.27 -8.64 15.94
C THR A 69 5.19 -8.89 14.89
N SER A 70 3.92 -8.56 15.18
CA SER A 70 2.82 -8.73 14.21
C SER A 70 3.07 -7.92 12.94
N PHE A 71 3.55 -6.68 13.07
CA PHE A 71 3.96 -5.87 11.91
C PHE A 71 5.11 -6.49 11.12
N VAL A 72 6.11 -7.06 11.78
CA VAL A 72 7.19 -7.72 11.06
C VAL A 72 6.68 -8.94 10.29
N VAL A 73 5.85 -9.77 10.93
CA VAL A 73 5.37 -11.04 10.37
C VAL A 73 4.37 -10.82 9.23
N PHE A 74 3.44 -9.87 9.37
CA PHE A 74 2.36 -9.66 8.39
C PHE A 74 2.66 -8.55 7.37
N ALA A 75 3.63 -7.68 7.64
CA ALA A 75 3.97 -6.57 6.74
C ALA A 75 5.42 -6.61 6.27
N ALA A 76 6.38 -6.40 7.18
CA ALA A 76 7.78 -6.19 6.81
C ALA A 76 8.36 -7.40 6.06
N LEU A 77 8.25 -8.59 6.65
CA LEU A 77 8.85 -9.79 6.10
C LEU A 77 8.21 -10.17 4.77
N PRO A 78 6.87 -10.32 4.61
CA PRO A 78 6.30 -10.68 3.32
C PRO A 78 6.66 -9.67 2.23
N ILE A 79 6.57 -8.38 2.50
CA ILE A 79 6.76 -7.36 1.46
C ILE A 79 8.24 -7.17 1.12
N LEU A 80 9.12 -7.10 2.12
CA LEU A 80 10.55 -6.88 1.84
C LEU A 80 11.20 -8.16 1.28
N PHE A 81 10.83 -9.34 1.79
CA PHE A 81 11.35 -10.61 1.30
C PHE A 81 10.90 -10.89 -0.14
N LEU A 82 9.63 -10.64 -0.49
CA LEU A 82 9.13 -10.89 -1.84
C LEU A 82 9.84 -10.03 -2.91
N ALA A 83 10.43 -8.89 -2.54
CA ALA A 83 11.22 -8.08 -3.47
C ALA A 83 12.60 -8.68 -3.82
N THR A 84 13.11 -9.60 -2.99
CA THR A 84 14.36 -10.34 -3.23
C THR A 84 14.21 -11.38 -4.33
N TYR A 85 15.32 -11.86 -4.87
CA TYR A 85 15.30 -12.97 -5.84
C TYR A 85 14.73 -14.25 -5.22
N GLU A 86 15.15 -14.59 -4.00
CA GLU A 86 14.73 -15.78 -3.26
C GLU A 86 13.23 -15.73 -2.94
N GLY A 87 12.73 -14.58 -2.48
CA GLY A 87 11.31 -14.39 -2.22
C GLY A 87 10.47 -14.44 -3.50
N ALA A 88 10.94 -13.86 -4.60
CA ALA A 88 10.28 -13.98 -5.90
C ALA A 88 10.22 -15.44 -6.40
N GLU A 89 11.23 -16.25 -6.11
CA GLU A 89 11.23 -17.68 -6.44
C GLU A 89 10.27 -18.47 -5.53
N LEU A 90 10.26 -18.18 -4.23
CA LEU A 90 9.28 -18.75 -3.29
C LEU A 90 7.86 -18.43 -3.71
N ALA A 91 7.60 -17.18 -4.13
CA ALA A 91 6.30 -16.74 -4.62
C ALA A 91 5.84 -17.62 -5.79
N ARG A 92 6.69 -17.78 -6.81
CA ARG A 92 6.38 -18.54 -8.02
C ARG A 92 6.24 -20.04 -7.77
N ARG A 93 7.14 -20.65 -7.01
CA ARG A 93 7.19 -22.11 -6.81
C ARG A 93 6.19 -22.61 -5.78
N VAL A 94 5.91 -21.81 -4.75
CA VAL A 94 5.19 -22.26 -3.57
C VAL A 94 3.91 -21.45 -3.37
N LEU A 95 4.01 -20.13 -3.21
CA LEU A 95 2.86 -19.32 -2.79
C LEU A 95 1.78 -19.23 -3.88
N LEU A 96 2.17 -19.16 -5.16
CA LEU A 96 1.25 -19.16 -6.30
C LEU A 96 0.81 -20.58 -6.72
N ARG A 97 1.49 -21.61 -6.23
CA ARG A 97 1.13 -23.01 -6.52
C ARG A 97 -0.26 -23.32 -5.93
N ASN A 98 -0.99 -24.22 -6.57
CA ASN A 98 -2.36 -24.58 -6.18
C ASN A 98 -3.29 -23.36 -6.08
N SER A 99 -3.08 -22.36 -6.96
CA SER A 99 -3.85 -21.12 -7.02
C SER A 99 -3.88 -20.36 -5.68
N GLY A 100 -2.73 -20.22 -5.01
CA GLY A 100 -2.65 -19.42 -3.79
C GLY A 100 -3.06 -20.12 -2.50
N LEU A 101 -3.37 -21.42 -2.53
CA LEU A 101 -3.90 -22.13 -1.36
C LEU A 101 -2.94 -22.09 -0.17
N TRP A 102 -1.64 -22.26 -0.41
CA TRP A 102 -0.62 -22.19 0.64
C TRP A 102 -0.53 -20.81 1.30
N PHE A 103 -0.60 -19.75 0.51
CA PHE A 103 -0.62 -18.39 1.03
C PHE A 103 -1.87 -18.12 1.88
N GLN A 104 -3.05 -18.56 1.41
CA GLN A 104 -4.31 -18.45 2.15
C GLN A 104 -4.23 -19.17 3.50
N THR A 105 -3.86 -20.45 3.49
CA THR A 105 -3.75 -21.27 4.69
C THR A 105 -2.73 -20.69 5.67
N ALA A 106 -1.52 -20.34 5.20
CA ALA A 106 -0.48 -19.77 6.06
C ALA A 106 -0.94 -18.44 6.70
N THR A 107 -1.59 -17.56 5.92
CA THR A 107 -2.10 -16.28 6.42
C THR A 107 -3.18 -16.48 7.48
N CYS A 108 -4.15 -17.36 7.24
CA CYS A 108 -5.20 -17.65 8.23
C CYS A 108 -4.65 -18.31 9.50
N LEU A 109 -3.67 -19.22 9.37
CA LEU A 109 -3.01 -19.83 10.53
C LEU A 109 -2.25 -18.79 11.35
N LEU A 110 -1.45 -17.93 10.70
CA LEU A 110 -0.74 -16.86 11.39
C LEU A 110 -1.69 -15.89 12.10
N LEU A 111 -2.81 -15.51 11.45
CA LEU A 111 -3.85 -14.70 12.08
C LEU A 111 -4.44 -15.39 13.31
N GLY A 112 -4.77 -16.68 13.21
CA GLY A 112 -5.25 -17.47 14.34
C GLY A 112 -4.24 -17.52 15.48
N VAL A 113 -2.95 -17.67 15.19
CA VAL A 113 -1.87 -17.64 16.19
C VAL A 113 -1.79 -16.27 16.87
N TYR A 114 -1.78 -15.17 16.10
CA TYR A 114 -1.75 -13.82 16.66
C TYR A 114 -2.95 -13.56 17.59
N ILE A 115 -4.16 -13.89 17.13
CA ILE A 115 -5.39 -13.75 17.93
C ILE A 115 -5.28 -14.55 19.23
N SER A 116 -4.81 -15.79 19.14
CA SER A 116 -4.66 -16.69 20.28
C SER A 116 -3.63 -16.18 21.28
N VAL A 117 -2.47 -15.72 20.81
CA VAL A 117 -1.42 -15.15 21.67
C VAL A 117 -1.94 -13.95 22.44
N VAL A 118 -2.59 -13.00 21.76
CA VAL A 118 -3.11 -11.78 22.39
C VAL A 118 -4.21 -12.13 23.42
N LYS A 119 -5.12 -13.07 23.10
CA LYS A 119 -6.20 -13.48 24.00
C LYS A 119 -5.69 -14.26 25.21
N LEU A 120 -4.82 -15.25 25.00
CA LEU A 120 -4.34 -16.16 26.05
C LEU A 120 -3.38 -15.46 27.02
N LEU A 121 -2.60 -14.49 26.55
CA LEU A 121 -1.76 -13.65 27.41
C LEU A 121 -2.55 -12.59 28.18
N GLY A 122 -3.87 -12.47 27.96
CA GLY A 122 -4.72 -11.50 28.65
C GLY A 122 -4.30 -10.05 28.41
N LEU A 123 -3.82 -9.74 27.20
CA LEU A 123 -3.34 -8.40 26.88
C LEU A 123 -4.49 -7.38 26.88
N ASN A 124 -4.17 -6.11 27.16
CA ASN A 124 -5.19 -5.10 27.42
C ASN A 124 -6.08 -4.85 26.18
N PRO A 125 -7.42 -5.08 26.27
CA PRO A 125 -8.34 -4.86 25.14
C PRO A 125 -8.39 -3.41 24.64
N ALA A 126 -8.02 -2.43 25.46
CA ALA A 126 -7.92 -1.02 25.06
C ALA A 126 -6.70 -0.72 24.17
N ARG A 127 -5.77 -1.68 24.03
CA ARG A 127 -4.58 -1.59 23.16
C ARG A 127 -4.79 -2.32 21.84
N PHE A 128 -5.54 -3.41 21.86
CA PHE A 128 -5.89 -4.21 20.70
C PHE A 128 -7.37 -4.01 20.39
N GLY A 129 -7.70 -2.91 19.71
CA GLY A 129 -9.10 -2.50 19.46
C GLY A 129 -9.94 -3.55 18.75
N TRP A 130 -9.31 -4.45 18.00
CA TRP A 130 -9.95 -5.58 17.35
C TRP A 130 -10.46 -6.67 18.31
N LEU A 131 -9.93 -6.79 19.54
CA LEU A 131 -10.39 -7.78 20.53
C LEU A 131 -11.87 -7.57 20.87
N ASN A 132 -12.24 -6.33 21.18
CA ASN A 132 -13.62 -5.96 21.50
C ASN A 132 -14.57 -6.18 20.32
N GLN A 133 -14.05 -6.11 19.09
CA GLN A 133 -14.84 -6.39 17.90
C GLN A 133 -15.19 -7.88 17.84
N PHE A 134 -14.28 -8.80 18.16
CA PHE A 134 -14.58 -10.23 18.14
C PHE A 134 -15.61 -10.68 19.16
N ASP A 135 -15.80 -9.97 20.27
CA ASP A 135 -16.90 -10.28 21.20
C ASP A 135 -18.29 -9.92 20.59
N ARG A 136 -18.32 -9.15 19.49
CA ARG A 136 -19.53 -8.56 18.90
C ARG A 136 -19.63 -8.70 17.37
N LEU A 137 -18.68 -9.40 16.74
CA LEU A 137 -18.45 -9.35 15.29
C LEU A 137 -19.57 -10.01 14.49
N ILE A 138 -20.04 -11.18 14.93
CA ILE A 138 -21.06 -11.98 14.20
C ILE A 138 -22.09 -12.53 15.18
N ILE A 139 -21.64 -13.18 16.25
CA ILE A 139 -22.49 -13.75 17.30
C ILE A 139 -22.07 -13.13 18.64
N GLN A 140 -23.01 -12.49 19.34
CA GLN A 140 -22.72 -11.85 20.61
C GLN A 140 -22.20 -12.86 21.65
N ASP A 141 -21.22 -12.44 22.46
CA ASP A 141 -20.66 -13.21 23.58
C ASP A 141 -20.05 -14.58 23.19
N SER A 142 -19.68 -14.73 21.91
CA SER A 142 -19.15 -15.98 21.32
C SER A 142 -17.79 -15.78 20.65
N PHE A 143 -16.78 -15.34 21.41
CA PHE A 143 -15.46 -14.94 20.88
C PHE A 143 -14.83 -15.97 19.92
N TRP A 144 -14.63 -17.22 20.35
CA TRP A 144 -13.93 -18.23 19.54
C TRP A 144 -14.71 -18.64 18.30
N LEU A 145 -16.04 -18.66 18.38
CA LEU A 145 -16.89 -18.89 17.21
C LEU A 145 -16.75 -17.74 16.21
N ASN A 146 -16.73 -16.49 16.67
CA ASN A 146 -16.49 -15.33 15.82
C ASN A 146 -15.10 -15.33 15.20
N VAL A 147 -14.07 -15.79 15.92
CA VAL A 147 -12.72 -15.97 15.37
C VAL A 147 -12.73 -17.01 14.25
N ILE A 148 -13.36 -18.17 14.45
CA ILE A 148 -13.46 -19.21 13.41
C ILE A 148 -14.19 -18.67 12.17
N LEU A 149 -15.34 -18.02 12.36
CA LEU A 149 -16.13 -17.43 11.27
C LEU A 149 -15.35 -16.34 10.53
N PHE A 150 -14.61 -15.50 11.25
CA PHE A 150 -13.72 -14.51 10.65
C PHE A 150 -12.61 -15.15 9.82
N LEU A 151 -11.93 -16.18 10.34
CA LEU A 151 -10.85 -16.87 9.62
C LEU A 151 -11.38 -17.58 8.36
N LEU A 152 -12.58 -18.16 8.42
CA LEU A 152 -13.26 -18.73 7.26
C LEU A 152 -13.59 -17.65 6.21
N GLY A 153 -14.09 -16.50 6.66
CA GLY A 153 -14.35 -15.36 5.78
C GLY A 153 -13.08 -14.79 5.15
N ALA A 154 -12.02 -14.59 5.93
CA ALA A 154 -10.72 -14.17 5.45
C ALA A 154 -10.16 -15.15 4.40
N PHE A 155 -10.34 -16.45 4.61
CA PHE A 155 -9.93 -17.48 3.65
C PHE A 155 -10.68 -17.32 2.31
N VAL A 156 -11.99 -17.09 2.36
CA VAL A 156 -12.84 -16.85 1.17
C VAL A 156 -12.47 -15.55 0.44
N VAL A 157 -12.18 -14.48 1.18
CA VAL A 157 -11.74 -13.18 0.64
C VAL A 157 -10.40 -13.29 -0.07
N LEU A 158 -9.42 -13.94 0.56
CA LEU A 158 -8.09 -14.14 -0.02
C LEU A 158 -8.14 -14.99 -1.30
N ARG A 159 -9.17 -15.83 -1.47
CA ARG A 159 -9.32 -16.71 -2.63
C ARG A 159 -9.70 -15.96 -3.91
N LEU A 160 -10.45 -14.87 -3.80
CA LEU A 160 -11.04 -14.18 -4.93
C LEU A 160 -9.99 -13.72 -5.97
N PRO A 161 -8.88 -13.04 -5.59
CA PRO A 161 -7.89 -12.61 -6.57
C PRO A 161 -7.17 -13.75 -7.29
N PHE A 162 -6.93 -14.89 -6.63
CA PHE A 162 -6.32 -16.06 -7.32
C PHE A 162 -7.26 -16.72 -8.31
N VAL A 163 -8.57 -16.73 -8.04
CA VAL A 163 -9.56 -17.23 -9.00
C VAL A 163 -9.67 -16.29 -10.19
N MET A 164 -9.66 -14.97 -9.96
CA MET A 164 -9.61 -13.97 -11.03
C MET A 164 -8.34 -14.09 -11.87
N LEU A 165 -7.19 -14.35 -11.23
CA LEU A 165 -5.96 -14.64 -11.96
C LEU A 165 -6.09 -15.90 -12.84
N GLY A 166 -6.77 -16.94 -12.36
CA GLY A 166 -7.08 -18.13 -13.16
C GLY A 166 -7.99 -17.84 -14.36
N LEU A 167 -8.89 -16.86 -14.26
CA LEU A 167 -9.74 -16.42 -15.38
C LEU A 167 -8.95 -15.67 -16.45
N ARG A 168 -7.97 -14.85 -16.02
CA ARG A 168 -7.06 -14.12 -16.91
C ARG A 168 -6.37 -15.05 -17.92
N ASP A 169 -5.98 -16.23 -17.46
CA ASP A 169 -5.21 -17.20 -18.25
C ASP A 169 -6.11 -18.09 -19.15
N ARG A 170 -7.45 -17.92 -19.12
CA ARG A 170 -8.37 -18.70 -19.97
C ARG A 170 -8.33 -18.21 -21.42
N LYS A 171 -8.30 -19.15 -22.37
CA LYS A 171 -8.44 -18.83 -23.79
C LYS A 171 -9.88 -18.35 -24.09
N PRO A 172 -10.07 -17.27 -24.88
CA PRO A 172 -11.39 -16.88 -25.34
C PRO A 172 -12.02 -18.06 -26.09
N HIS A 173 -13.25 -18.40 -25.75
CA HIS A 173 -14.00 -19.41 -26.49
C HIS A 173 -14.36 -18.86 -27.87
N GLY A 174 -14.39 -19.76 -28.87
CA GLY A 174 -14.79 -19.42 -30.24
C GLY A 174 -16.18 -18.77 -30.31
N PHE A 175 -16.45 -18.16 -31.47
CA PHE A 175 -17.54 -17.23 -31.86
C PHE A 175 -19.00 -17.46 -31.40
N LYS A 176 -19.34 -18.47 -30.59
CA LYS A 176 -20.70 -18.62 -30.06
C LYS A 176 -20.87 -17.84 -28.74
N PRO A 177 -21.87 -16.93 -28.64
CA PRO A 177 -22.15 -16.25 -27.39
C PRO A 177 -22.54 -17.28 -26.33
N PRO A 178 -21.87 -17.29 -25.16
CA PRO A 178 -22.21 -18.23 -24.10
C PRO A 178 -23.59 -17.91 -23.53
N THR A 179 -24.42 -18.94 -23.34
CA THR A 179 -25.70 -18.78 -22.63
C THR A 179 -25.44 -18.51 -21.14
N LEU A 180 -26.34 -17.80 -20.46
CA LEU A 180 -26.23 -17.49 -19.02
C LEU A 180 -25.93 -18.76 -18.19
N LEU A 181 -26.62 -19.87 -18.47
CA LEU A 181 -26.42 -21.15 -17.79
C LEU A 181 -25.02 -21.75 -18.05
N SER A 182 -24.52 -21.66 -19.29
CA SER A 182 -23.16 -22.10 -19.62
C SER A 182 -22.09 -21.25 -18.93
N THR A 183 -22.32 -19.94 -18.82
CA THR A 183 -21.45 -18.99 -18.12
C THR A 183 -21.41 -19.27 -16.62
N ILE A 184 -22.57 -19.51 -15.99
CA ILE A 184 -22.67 -19.87 -14.57
C ILE A 184 -21.96 -21.21 -14.32
N LYS A 185 -22.19 -22.22 -15.16
CA LYS A 185 -21.55 -23.53 -14.99
C LYS A 185 -20.02 -23.45 -15.13
N GLN A 186 -19.52 -22.67 -16.08
CA GLN A 186 -18.09 -22.47 -16.33
C GLN A 186 -17.39 -21.63 -15.25
N ASN A 187 -18.15 -20.78 -14.56
CA ASN A 187 -17.64 -19.88 -13.53
C ASN A 187 -18.21 -20.20 -12.15
N SER A 188 -18.72 -21.41 -11.93
CA SER A 188 -19.43 -21.80 -10.70
C SER A 188 -18.60 -21.56 -9.45
N GLN A 189 -17.29 -21.80 -9.51
CA GLN A 189 -16.35 -21.48 -8.44
C GLN A 189 -16.28 -19.97 -8.13
N LEU A 190 -16.22 -19.13 -9.17
CA LEU A 190 -16.24 -17.68 -9.00
C LEU A 190 -17.59 -17.23 -8.45
N THR A 191 -18.71 -17.69 -9.02
CA THR A 191 -20.06 -17.37 -8.53
C THR A 191 -20.25 -17.76 -7.08
N PHE A 192 -19.85 -18.98 -6.69
CA PHE A 192 -19.90 -19.43 -5.31
C PHE A 192 -19.05 -18.54 -4.39
N LEU A 193 -17.82 -18.20 -4.79
CA LEU A 193 -16.96 -17.33 -4.00
C LEU A 193 -17.53 -15.91 -3.89
N LEU A 194 -18.16 -15.39 -4.93
CA LEU A 194 -18.81 -14.08 -4.86
C LEU A 194 -19.98 -14.10 -3.90
N VAL A 195 -20.81 -15.14 -3.94
CA VAL A 195 -21.91 -15.32 -2.98
C VAL A 195 -21.36 -15.45 -1.56
N ALA A 196 -20.32 -16.26 -1.35
CA ALA A 196 -19.71 -16.45 -0.04
C ALA A 196 -19.06 -15.17 0.49
N ASN A 197 -18.34 -14.42 -0.36
CA ASN A 197 -17.81 -13.10 0.01
C ASN A 197 -18.96 -12.13 0.31
N PHE A 198 -20.03 -12.12 -0.48
CA PHE A 198 -21.17 -11.22 -0.28
C PHE A 198 -21.87 -11.49 1.04
N ILE A 199 -22.07 -12.77 1.37
CA ILE A 199 -22.59 -13.20 2.68
C ILE A 199 -21.63 -12.72 3.77
N TYR A 200 -20.35 -13.05 3.70
CA TYR A 200 -19.36 -12.64 4.71
C TYR A 200 -19.34 -11.12 4.93
N PHE A 201 -19.33 -10.33 3.86
CA PHE A 201 -19.42 -8.87 3.93
C PHE A 201 -20.73 -8.40 4.57
N SER A 202 -21.85 -9.02 4.21
CA SER A 202 -23.15 -8.73 4.82
C SER A 202 -23.20 -9.13 6.31
N LEU A 203 -22.36 -10.06 6.76
CA LEU A 203 -22.25 -10.40 8.18
C LEU A 203 -21.37 -9.40 8.94
N VAL A 204 -20.29 -8.89 8.32
CA VAL A 204 -19.26 -8.07 8.99
C VAL A 204 -19.46 -6.56 8.83
N HIS A 205 -20.15 -6.09 7.78
CA HIS A 205 -20.18 -4.67 7.41
C HIS A 205 -21.54 -3.99 7.42
N THR A 206 -22.63 -4.75 7.37
CA THR A 206 -23.97 -4.16 7.55
C THR A 206 -24.41 -4.36 8.99
N SER A 207 -25.08 -3.35 9.54
CA SER A 207 -25.74 -3.42 10.85
C SER A 207 -26.91 -4.42 10.89
N LEU A 208 -27.00 -5.32 9.92
CA LEU A 208 -28.05 -6.33 9.76
C LEU A 208 -28.05 -7.34 10.92
N ILE A 209 -26.92 -7.51 11.61
CA ILE A 209 -26.79 -8.43 12.76
C ILE A 209 -26.30 -7.72 14.03
N SER A 210 -25.48 -6.67 13.94
CA SER A 210 -24.95 -5.98 15.11
C SER A 210 -24.85 -4.46 14.90
N THR A 211 -25.37 -3.69 15.86
CA THR A 211 -25.28 -2.22 15.91
C THR A 211 -23.85 -1.72 16.15
N ALA A 212 -22.90 -2.61 16.45
CA ALA A 212 -21.50 -2.27 16.68
C ALA A 212 -20.79 -1.77 15.41
N PHE A 213 -21.25 -2.17 14.22
CA PHE A 213 -20.77 -1.63 12.96
C PHE A 213 -21.67 -0.47 12.56
N LYS A 214 -21.25 0.77 12.90
CA LYS A 214 -21.85 1.96 12.30
C LYS A 214 -21.81 1.78 10.78
N ALA A 215 -22.97 1.94 10.14
CA ALA A 215 -23.12 1.85 8.70
C ALA A 215 -22.31 2.96 8.02
N GLU A 216 -21.02 2.75 7.86
CA GLU A 216 -20.20 3.59 6.99
C GLU A 216 -20.45 3.18 5.54
N TYR A 217 -20.43 4.17 4.65
CA TYR A 217 -20.59 4.16 3.19
C TYR A 217 -19.83 3.06 2.40
N SER A 218 -19.09 2.18 3.08
CA SER A 218 -18.43 0.97 2.61
C SER A 218 -19.26 -0.01 1.78
N GLY A 219 -20.58 -0.08 2.00
CA GLY A 219 -21.46 -0.97 1.23
C GLY A 219 -21.51 -0.67 -0.26
N TYR A 220 -21.29 0.59 -0.66
CA TYR A 220 -21.31 1.02 -2.06
C TYR A 220 -20.11 0.50 -2.86
N PHE A 221 -18.91 0.51 -2.26
CA PHE A 221 -17.69 -0.02 -2.87
C PHE A 221 -17.75 -1.54 -3.05
N ILE A 222 -18.34 -2.24 -2.07
CA ILE A 222 -18.56 -3.68 -2.12
C ILE A 222 -19.53 -4.01 -3.26
N GLY A 223 -20.68 -3.33 -3.33
CA GLY A 223 -21.66 -3.51 -4.42
C GLY A 223 -21.08 -3.24 -5.80
N LEU A 224 -20.29 -2.17 -5.96
CA LEU A 224 -19.58 -1.86 -7.21
C LEU A 224 -18.58 -2.94 -7.61
N ALA A 225 -17.81 -3.48 -6.67
CA ALA A 225 -16.87 -4.56 -6.94
C ALA A 225 -17.60 -5.82 -7.41
N TYR A 226 -18.75 -6.17 -6.84
CA TYR A 226 -19.57 -7.30 -7.30
C TYR A 226 -20.16 -7.06 -8.68
N ILE A 227 -20.63 -5.85 -8.98
CA ILE A 227 -21.16 -5.49 -10.31
C ILE A 227 -20.03 -5.59 -11.36
N LEU A 228 -18.83 -5.09 -11.06
CA LEU A 228 -17.66 -5.19 -11.93
C LEU A 228 -17.24 -6.65 -12.16
N ILE A 229 -17.27 -7.50 -11.13
CA ILE A 229 -16.97 -8.92 -11.28
C ILE A 229 -18.10 -9.67 -12.02
N ALA A 230 -19.36 -9.24 -11.88
CA ALA A 230 -20.47 -9.77 -12.67
C ALA A 230 -20.34 -9.42 -14.16
N ILE A 231 -19.91 -8.19 -14.48
CA ILE A 231 -19.59 -7.78 -15.86
C ILE A 231 -18.43 -8.62 -16.44
N LEU A 232 -17.45 -8.97 -15.60
CA LEU A 232 -16.32 -9.83 -15.98
C LEU A 232 -16.73 -11.27 -16.31
N LEU A 233 -17.74 -11.82 -15.62
CA LEU A 233 -18.27 -13.15 -15.92
C LEU A 233 -18.82 -13.26 -17.35
N VAL A 234 -19.27 -12.14 -17.91
CA VAL A 234 -19.98 -12.08 -19.20
C VAL A 234 -19.13 -11.46 -20.31
N SER A 235 -18.03 -10.78 -19.96
CA SER A 235 -17.18 -10.10 -20.94
C SER A 235 -16.27 -11.07 -21.68
N PRO A 236 -16.13 -10.96 -23.02
CA PRO A 236 -15.08 -11.65 -23.75
C PRO A 236 -13.74 -11.10 -23.27
N LEU A 237 -13.08 -11.86 -22.39
CA LEU A 237 -11.85 -11.46 -21.73
C LEU A 237 -10.79 -11.11 -22.79
N VAL A 238 -10.22 -9.90 -22.67
CA VAL A 238 -9.13 -9.42 -23.52
C VAL A 238 -7.97 -10.40 -23.39
N THR A 239 -7.33 -10.74 -24.52
CA THR A 239 -6.18 -11.65 -24.53
C THR A 239 -5.08 -11.15 -23.59
N PRO A 240 -4.64 -11.97 -22.63
CA PRO A 240 -3.58 -11.59 -21.71
C PRO A 240 -2.31 -11.26 -22.49
N SER A 241 -1.59 -10.22 -22.06
CA SER A 241 -0.30 -9.87 -22.63
C SER A 241 0.84 -10.37 -21.75
N ALA A 242 1.89 -10.87 -22.39
CA ALA A 242 3.13 -11.29 -21.73
C ALA A 242 4.08 -10.11 -21.42
N THR A 243 3.81 -8.91 -21.94
CA THR A 243 4.76 -7.78 -21.90
C THR A 243 4.16 -6.51 -21.32
N ARG A 244 2.86 -6.50 -20.98
CA ARG A 244 2.18 -5.32 -20.44
C ARG A 244 0.98 -5.69 -19.59
N MET A 245 0.62 -4.78 -18.69
CA MET A 245 -0.67 -4.81 -18.02
C MET A 245 -1.81 -4.54 -19.01
N THR A 246 -2.93 -5.19 -18.76
CA THR A 246 -4.19 -5.09 -19.50
C THR A 246 -5.26 -4.45 -18.63
N VAL A 247 -6.39 -4.05 -19.22
CA VAL A 247 -7.55 -3.57 -18.45
C VAL A 247 -8.06 -4.64 -17.48
N PHE A 248 -7.90 -5.93 -17.81
CA PHE A 248 -8.22 -7.01 -16.89
C PHE A 248 -7.38 -6.94 -15.60
N ASP A 249 -6.10 -6.57 -15.72
CA ASP A 249 -5.20 -6.46 -14.57
C ASP A 249 -5.61 -5.31 -13.62
N LEU A 250 -6.34 -4.31 -14.11
CA LEU A 250 -6.95 -3.28 -13.26
C LEU A 250 -8.08 -3.86 -12.41
N LEU A 251 -8.87 -4.79 -12.95
CA LEU A 251 -9.94 -5.46 -12.21
C LEU A 251 -9.39 -6.45 -11.19
N LEU A 252 -8.31 -7.15 -11.57
CA LEU A 252 -7.54 -7.97 -10.64
C LEU A 252 -6.97 -7.13 -9.48
N THR A 253 -6.47 -5.94 -9.78
CA THR A 253 -6.04 -4.96 -8.78
C THR A 253 -7.22 -4.54 -7.89
N GLY A 254 -8.38 -4.22 -8.48
CA GLY A 254 -9.60 -3.90 -7.74
C GLY A 254 -10.04 -5.01 -6.77
N ALA A 255 -9.89 -6.28 -7.16
CA ALA A 255 -10.17 -7.41 -6.28
C ALA A 255 -9.16 -7.51 -5.12
N CYS A 256 -7.89 -7.22 -5.35
CA CYS A 256 -6.90 -7.11 -4.27
C CYS A 256 -7.20 -5.94 -3.33
N LEU A 257 -7.64 -4.80 -3.86
CA LEU A 257 -8.09 -3.63 -3.09
C LEU A 257 -9.37 -3.93 -2.28
N LEU A 258 -10.26 -4.77 -2.80
CA LEU A 258 -11.41 -5.26 -2.04
C LEU A 258 -10.95 -6.13 -0.86
N SER A 259 -10.01 -7.06 -1.08
CA SER A 259 -9.44 -7.85 0.02
C SER A 259 -8.75 -6.97 1.06
N LEU A 260 -8.02 -5.94 0.63
CA LEU A 260 -7.45 -4.91 1.50
C LEU A 260 -8.51 -4.26 2.40
N PHE A 261 -9.64 -3.88 1.81
CA PHE A 261 -10.76 -3.32 2.54
C PHE A 261 -11.32 -4.31 3.57
N CYS A 262 -11.41 -5.61 3.25
CA CYS A 262 -11.83 -6.62 4.24
C CYS A 262 -10.90 -6.64 5.46
N PHE A 263 -9.57 -6.71 5.23
CA PHE A 263 -8.61 -6.82 6.33
C PHE A 263 -8.46 -5.55 7.16
N SER A 264 -8.99 -4.42 6.67
CA SER A 264 -9.13 -3.21 7.49
C SER A 264 -10.15 -3.38 8.62
N ARG A 265 -11.03 -4.40 8.58
CA ARG A 265 -11.97 -4.77 9.64
C ARG A 265 -11.64 -6.19 10.14
N PRO A 266 -11.48 -6.44 11.45
CA PRO A 266 -11.86 -5.66 12.63
C PRO A 266 -10.82 -4.62 13.12
N PHE A 267 -10.12 -3.92 12.23
CA PHE A 267 -9.09 -2.92 12.56
C PHE A 267 -7.81 -3.52 13.12
N PHE A 268 -7.35 -4.63 12.54
CA PHE A 268 -5.95 -5.02 12.71
C PHE A 268 -5.06 -3.93 12.12
N SER A 269 -4.17 -3.36 12.92
CA SER A 269 -3.28 -2.29 12.49
C SER A 269 -2.37 -2.71 11.31
N PHE A 270 -2.09 -4.01 11.18
CA PHE A 270 -1.32 -4.59 10.06
C PHE A 270 -2.18 -5.20 8.94
N GLY A 271 -3.51 -5.25 9.09
CA GLY A 271 -4.42 -5.88 8.14
C GLY A 271 -4.25 -5.42 6.69
N PRO A 272 -4.10 -4.11 6.41
CA PRO A 272 -3.82 -3.63 5.06
C PRO A 272 -2.56 -4.25 4.42
N PHE A 273 -1.53 -4.62 5.18
CA PHE A 273 -0.33 -5.23 4.57
C PHE A 273 -0.55 -6.66 4.08
N ILE A 274 -1.55 -7.36 4.61
CA ILE A 274 -1.96 -8.68 4.10
C ILE A 274 -2.53 -8.53 2.69
N GLY A 275 -3.44 -7.57 2.49
CA GLY A 275 -4.01 -7.30 1.17
C GLY A 275 -2.97 -6.72 0.20
N LEU A 276 -1.99 -5.96 0.68
CA LEU A 276 -0.90 -5.48 -0.16
C LEU A 276 0.03 -6.63 -0.58
N THR A 277 0.31 -7.57 0.32
CA THR A 277 1.05 -8.79 0.01
C THR A 277 0.30 -9.61 -1.04
N LEU A 278 -1.03 -9.68 -0.96
CA LEU A 278 -1.86 -10.32 -1.98
C LEU A 278 -1.75 -9.61 -3.33
N PHE A 279 -1.78 -8.26 -3.35
CA PHE A 279 -1.54 -7.47 -4.56
C PHE A 279 -0.17 -7.80 -5.19
N VAL A 280 0.90 -7.84 -4.40
CA VAL A 280 2.24 -8.23 -4.87
C VAL A 280 2.22 -9.64 -5.45
N LEU A 281 1.66 -10.62 -4.74
CA LEU A 281 1.62 -12.01 -5.22
C LEU A 281 0.83 -12.14 -6.52
N VAL A 282 -0.36 -11.56 -6.59
CA VAL A 282 -1.30 -11.80 -7.68
C VAL A 282 -1.04 -10.91 -8.88
N VAL A 283 -0.78 -9.62 -8.67
CA VAL A 283 -0.58 -8.64 -9.75
C VAL A 283 0.88 -8.63 -10.20
N ILE A 284 1.85 -8.54 -9.29
CA ILE A 284 3.27 -8.44 -9.68
C ILE A 284 3.80 -9.79 -10.16
N PHE A 285 3.58 -10.86 -9.39
CA PHE A 285 4.07 -12.19 -9.75
C PHE A 285 3.08 -13.02 -10.57
N GLY A 286 1.80 -13.00 -10.22
CA GLY A 286 0.77 -13.83 -10.85
C GLY A 286 0.53 -13.54 -12.33
N THR A 287 0.60 -12.27 -12.75
CA THR A 287 0.47 -11.86 -14.17
C THR A 287 1.64 -12.30 -15.05
N ARG A 288 2.70 -12.86 -14.45
CA ARG A 288 3.95 -13.31 -15.09
C ARG A 288 4.80 -12.19 -15.71
N LEU A 289 4.43 -10.93 -15.50
CA LEU A 289 5.25 -9.77 -15.89
C LEU A 289 6.48 -9.65 -14.96
N GLY A 290 6.33 -10.01 -13.69
CA GLY A 290 7.43 -10.17 -12.73
C GLY A 290 7.95 -8.84 -12.17
N ARG A 291 8.74 -8.95 -11.08
CA ARG A 291 9.22 -7.79 -10.31
C ARG A 291 9.95 -6.73 -11.14
N GLU A 292 10.64 -7.14 -12.21
CA GLU A 292 11.43 -6.24 -13.04
C GLU A 292 10.56 -5.27 -13.84
N HIS A 293 9.42 -5.76 -14.35
CA HIS A 293 8.41 -4.96 -15.05
C HIS A 293 7.80 -3.89 -14.15
N PHE A 294 7.58 -4.26 -12.89
CA PHE A 294 6.95 -3.45 -11.86
C PHE A 294 7.94 -2.59 -11.05
N GLY A 295 9.25 -2.69 -11.29
CA GLY A 295 10.26 -2.00 -10.48
C GLY A 295 10.24 -2.40 -8.99
N TYR A 296 9.73 -3.60 -8.69
CA TYR A 296 9.54 -4.11 -7.33
C TYR A 296 10.85 -4.66 -6.78
N SER A 297 11.74 -3.74 -6.41
CA SER A 297 13.03 -4.03 -5.77
C SER A 297 13.33 -2.94 -4.74
N PHE A 298 13.91 -3.36 -3.63
CA PHE A 298 14.45 -2.47 -2.59
C PHE A 298 15.99 -2.43 -2.59
N GLN A 299 16.66 -2.89 -3.66
CA GLN A 299 18.11 -2.82 -3.76
C GLN A 299 18.61 -1.38 -3.62
N ILE A 300 19.56 -1.15 -2.70
CA ILE A 300 20.23 0.15 -2.56
C ILE A 300 21.50 0.17 -3.40
N ARG A 301 21.65 1.19 -4.25
CA ARG A 301 22.90 1.49 -4.96
C ARG A 301 23.45 2.83 -4.49
N LYS A 302 24.77 2.99 -4.46
CA LYS A 302 25.41 4.27 -4.09
C LYS A 302 24.86 5.46 -4.91
N ALA A 303 24.66 5.27 -6.20
CA ALA A 303 24.09 6.30 -7.08
C ALA A 303 22.64 6.68 -6.70
N ASP A 304 21.84 5.68 -6.29
CA ASP A 304 20.44 5.89 -5.87
C ASP A 304 20.40 6.69 -4.55
N VAL A 305 21.35 6.45 -3.63
CA VAL A 305 21.46 7.21 -2.36
C VAL A 305 21.69 8.70 -2.62
N PHE A 306 22.69 9.05 -3.43
CA PHE A 306 22.97 10.45 -3.74
C PHE A 306 21.80 11.14 -4.44
N TYR A 307 21.13 10.43 -5.36
CA TYR A 307 19.93 10.95 -6.02
C TYR A 307 18.81 11.21 -5.01
N THR A 308 18.51 10.24 -4.13
CA THR A 308 17.47 10.37 -3.11
C THR A 308 17.74 11.52 -2.16
N VAL A 309 18.98 11.70 -1.70
CA VAL A 309 19.33 12.85 -0.86
C VAL A 309 19.07 14.17 -1.58
N LYS A 310 19.47 14.29 -2.85
CA LYS A 310 19.19 15.50 -3.65
C LYS A 310 17.69 15.73 -3.85
N ALA A 311 16.92 14.68 -4.11
CA ALA A 311 15.47 14.75 -4.26
C ALA A 311 14.78 15.17 -2.96
N ILE A 312 15.20 14.64 -1.80
CA ILE A 312 14.70 15.07 -0.47
C ILE A 312 15.00 16.54 -0.24
N LEU A 313 16.24 16.98 -0.50
CA LEU A 313 16.61 18.39 -0.32
C LEU A 313 15.79 19.30 -1.24
N ALA A 314 15.63 18.94 -2.51
CA ALA A 314 14.81 19.69 -3.46
C ALA A 314 13.34 19.73 -3.03
N ALA A 315 12.77 18.60 -2.62
CA ALA A 315 11.40 18.52 -2.10
C ALA A 315 11.23 19.40 -0.87
N ALA A 316 12.15 19.37 0.09
CA ALA A 316 12.09 20.22 1.27
C ALA A 316 12.19 21.72 0.91
N LEU A 317 13.11 22.09 0.02
CA LEU A 317 13.31 23.48 -0.41
C LEU A 317 12.15 24.05 -1.23
N ILE A 318 11.32 23.19 -1.85
CA ILE A 318 10.16 23.62 -2.64
C ILE A 318 8.87 23.53 -1.82
N LEU A 319 8.60 22.38 -1.21
CA LEU A 319 7.34 22.10 -0.54
C LEU A 319 7.20 22.83 0.79
N VAL A 320 8.27 22.97 1.59
CA VAL A 320 8.18 23.64 2.90
C VAL A 320 7.86 25.13 2.74
N PRO A 321 8.59 25.91 1.91
CA PRO A 321 8.23 27.31 1.69
C PRO A 321 6.84 27.49 1.07
N LEU A 322 6.46 26.60 0.14
CA LEU A 322 5.14 26.64 -0.49
C LEU A 322 4.02 26.37 0.54
N ALA A 323 4.18 25.36 1.40
CA ALA A 323 3.22 25.07 2.46
C ALA A 323 3.09 26.22 3.46
N LEU A 324 4.21 26.85 3.84
CA LEU A 324 4.21 28.05 4.70
C LEU A 324 3.49 29.23 4.04
N LEU A 325 3.78 29.51 2.76
CA LEU A 325 3.13 30.58 1.99
C LEU A 325 1.62 30.36 1.87
N LEU A 326 1.20 29.11 1.68
CA LEU A 326 -0.20 28.71 1.59
C LEU A 326 -0.88 28.58 2.96
N ARG A 327 -0.19 28.90 4.06
CA ARG A 327 -0.68 28.79 5.44
C ARG A 327 -1.14 27.38 5.82
N PHE A 328 -0.50 26.36 5.23
CA PHE A 328 -0.69 24.95 5.54
C PHE A 328 0.14 24.56 6.79
N THR A 329 0.12 25.37 7.85
CA THR A 329 0.90 25.13 9.07
C THR A 329 0.18 25.53 10.35
N GLN A 330 0.53 24.89 11.47
CA GLN A 330 0.10 25.31 12.79
C GLN A 330 0.96 26.48 13.32
N PRO A 331 0.37 27.49 14.01
CA PRO A 331 1.09 28.68 14.47
C PRO A 331 2.17 28.48 15.56
N GLN A 332 2.31 27.29 16.16
CA GLN A 332 3.10 27.07 17.39
C GLN A 332 4.20 26.00 17.27
N ALA A 333 4.80 25.82 16.09
CA ALA A 333 5.96 24.94 15.93
C ALA A 333 7.24 25.56 16.55
N SER A 334 7.29 25.73 17.87
CA SER A 334 8.49 26.26 18.54
C SER A 334 8.65 25.74 19.96
N THR A 335 9.63 24.86 20.17
CA THR A 335 10.69 24.97 21.21
C THR A 335 11.63 23.76 21.11
N PHE A 336 12.71 23.88 20.33
CA PHE A 336 13.77 22.88 20.21
C PHE A 336 14.82 23.07 21.32
N ASN A 337 15.00 22.10 22.22
CA ASN A 337 16.01 22.07 23.31
C ASN A 337 17.00 20.89 23.07
N LEU A 338 18.27 20.93 23.51
CA LEU A 338 19.34 19.98 23.12
C LEU A 338 19.20 18.51 23.61
N PRO A 339 18.76 18.22 24.85
CA PRO A 339 18.34 16.86 25.24
C PRO A 339 17.04 16.47 24.52
N THR A 340 16.17 17.45 24.30
CA THR A 340 15.03 17.30 23.39
C THR A 340 15.51 17.05 21.97
N ILE A 341 16.71 17.46 21.51
CA ILE A 341 17.25 17.25 20.16
C ILE A 341 17.73 15.81 19.99
N ALA A 342 18.44 15.21 20.95
CA ALA A 342 18.79 13.78 20.85
C ALA A 342 17.52 12.90 20.89
N HIS A 343 16.58 13.22 21.80
CA HIS A 343 15.26 12.59 21.82
C HIS A 343 14.44 12.92 20.55
N SER A 344 14.58 14.12 19.96
CA SER A 344 13.89 14.55 18.73
C SER A 344 14.48 13.91 17.50
N VAL A 345 15.78 13.60 17.47
CA VAL A 345 16.42 12.89 16.36
C VAL A 345 15.96 11.45 16.35
N LEU A 346 16.01 10.75 17.49
CA LEU A 346 15.48 9.39 17.57
C LEU A 346 13.97 9.36 17.28
N PHE A 347 13.22 10.34 17.78
CA PHE A 347 11.80 10.48 17.51
C PHE A 347 11.51 10.76 16.03
N PHE A 348 12.21 11.72 15.41
CA PHE A 348 12.10 12.05 13.98
C PHE A 348 12.47 10.85 13.12
N LEU A 349 13.57 10.15 13.43
CA LEU A 349 13.98 8.95 12.71
C LEU A 349 12.94 7.83 12.86
N SER A 350 12.34 7.66 14.04
CA SER A 350 11.26 6.69 14.23
C SER A 350 10.04 7.03 13.37
N TYR A 351 9.70 8.32 13.25
CA TYR A 351 8.63 8.78 12.37
C TYR A 351 8.97 8.60 10.89
N ALA A 352 10.20 8.91 10.47
CA ALA A 352 10.66 8.69 9.10
C ALA A 352 10.60 7.22 8.70
N ILE A 353 11.01 6.32 9.61
CA ILE A 353 10.91 4.87 9.42
C ILE A 353 9.44 4.44 9.38
N LEU A 354 8.60 4.90 10.32
CA LEU A 354 7.20 4.51 10.38
C LEU A 354 6.39 5.03 9.20
N PHE A 355 6.56 6.29 8.81
CA PHE A 355 5.93 6.82 7.60
C PHE A 355 6.46 6.11 6.36
N GLY A 356 7.78 5.93 6.25
CA GLY A 356 8.37 5.19 5.15
C GLY A 356 7.81 3.77 5.02
N PHE A 357 7.72 3.00 6.11
CA PHE A 357 7.30 1.61 6.04
C PHE A 357 5.80 1.36 6.18
N ARG A 358 5.06 2.17 6.94
CA ARG A 358 3.60 2.00 7.04
C ARG A 358 2.84 2.67 5.89
N VAL A 359 3.20 3.91 5.56
CA VAL A 359 2.47 4.70 4.56
C VAL A 359 3.18 4.60 3.22
N GLY A 360 4.44 5.03 3.16
CA GLY A 360 5.26 5.04 1.96
C GLY A 360 5.31 3.69 1.27
N LEU A 361 5.68 2.61 1.94
CA LEU A 361 5.75 1.30 1.30
C LEU A 361 4.40 0.82 0.78
N PHE A 362 3.30 1.12 1.48
CA PHE A 362 1.95 0.79 1.03
C PHE A 362 1.58 1.57 -0.23
N GLU A 363 1.70 2.89 -0.17
CA GLU A 363 1.32 3.77 -1.25
C GLU A 363 2.26 3.67 -2.45
N GLU A 364 3.57 3.55 -2.25
CA GLU A 364 4.54 3.44 -3.33
C GLU A 364 4.38 2.13 -4.11
N ILE A 365 4.05 1.01 -3.46
CA ILE A 365 3.75 -0.23 -4.19
C ILE A 365 2.49 -0.06 -5.07
N LEU A 366 1.43 0.55 -4.54
CA LEU A 366 0.18 0.71 -5.29
C LEU A 366 0.30 1.77 -6.40
N PHE A 367 0.90 2.93 -6.10
CA PHE A 367 0.94 4.06 -7.02
C PHE A 367 2.13 4.01 -7.98
N ARG A 368 3.33 3.59 -7.54
CA ARG A 368 4.54 3.60 -8.40
C ARG A 368 4.69 2.26 -9.10
N SER A 369 4.77 1.18 -8.34
CA SER A 369 4.84 -0.14 -8.94
C SER A 369 3.53 -0.50 -9.66
N GLY A 370 2.36 -0.24 -9.09
CA GLY A 370 1.07 -0.56 -9.74
C GLY A 370 0.62 0.45 -10.79
N LEU A 371 0.07 1.59 -10.34
CA LEU A 371 -0.65 2.54 -11.19
C LEU A 371 0.23 3.21 -12.25
N MET A 372 1.42 3.68 -11.90
CA MET A 372 2.32 4.34 -12.85
C MET A 372 2.78 3.38 -13.96
N VAL A 373 3.06 2.12 -13.62
CA VAL A 373 3.36 1.05 -14.58
C VAL A 373 2.17 0.73 -15.47
N PHE A 374 0.96 0.67 -14.91
CA PHE A 374 -0.26 0.50 -15.70
C PHE A 374 -0.44 1.65 -16.70
N ILE A 375 -0.35 2.91 -16.26
CA ILE A 375 -0.48 4.09 -17.11
C ILE A 375 0.57 4.07 -18.23
N ARG A 376 1.83 3.78 -17.88
CA ARG A 376 2.93 3.61 -18.84
C ARG A 376 2.58 2.60 -19.92
N ASP A 377 2.16 1.40 -19.50
CA ASP A 377 1.84 0.30 -20.40
C ASP A 377 0.66 0.65 -21.33
N GLN A 378 -0.33 1.41 -20.84
CA GLN A 378 -1.46 1.87 -21.65
C GLN A 378 -1.05 2.95 -22.67
N ILE A 379 -0.19 3.90 -22.29
CA ILE A 379 0.32 4.93 -23.21
C ILE A 379 1.15 4.25 -24.30
N GLN A 380 2.05 3.34 -23.91
CA GLN A 380 2.92 2.61 -24.84
C GLN A 380 2.12 1.72 -25.80
N ALA A 381 0.99 1.18 -25.36
CA ALA A 381 0.10 0.37 -26.20
C ALA A 381 -0.62 1.17 -27.29
N ARG A 382 -0.85 2.48 -27.07
CA ARG A 382 -1.72 3.33 -27.91
C ARG A 382 -0.98 4.39 -28.70
N SER A 383 0.32 4.54 -28.48
CA SER A 383 1.12 5.60 -29.08
C SER A 383 2.44 5.05 -29.64
N PRO A 384 2.93 5.58 -30.79
CA PRO A 384 4.28 5.31 -31.28
C PRO A 384 5.40 5.90 -30.38
N LEU A 385 5.05 6.48 -29.22
CA LEU A 385 5.97 6.90 -28.14
C LEU A 385 6.89 5.79 -27.60
N GLN A 386 6.85 4.57 -28.16
CA GLN A 386 7.81 3.48 -27.91
C GLN A 386 9.28 3.94 -27.95
N ARG A 387 9.61 4.99 -28.71
CA ARG A 387 10.98 5.49 -28.91
C ARG A 387 11.40 6.59 -27.92
N ASP A 388 10.47 7.29 -27.26
CA ASP A 388 10.79 8.37 -26.30
C ASP A 388 10.46 7.95 -24.87
N ARG A 389 11.38 7.17 -24.29
CA ARG A 389 11.24 6.60 -22.93
C ARG A 389 11.13 7.69 -21.86
N LYS A 390 11.83 8.81 -22.02
CA LYS A 390 11.83 9.91 -21.06
C LYS A 390 10.45 10.55 -20.96
N ARG A 391 9.84 10.85 -22.12
CA ARG A 391 8.49 11.42 -22.18
C ARG A 391 7.44 10.46 -21.64
N LEU A 392 7.60 9.16 -21.89
CA LEU A 392 6.73 8.13 -21.33
C LEU A 392 6.77 8.14 -19.79
N VAL A 393 7.96 8.09 -19.19
CA VAL A 393 8.14 8.15 -17.73
C VAL A 393 7.53 9.43 -17.15
N LEU A 394 7.82 10.58 -17.75
CA LEU A 394 7.32 11.87 -17.27
C LEU A 394 5.79 11.94 -17.31
N LEU A 395 5.17 11.50 -18.42
CA LEU A 395 3.72 11.53 -18.55
C LEU A 395 3.05 10.58 -17.55
N SER A 396 3.59 9.37 -17.36
CA SER A 396 3.09 8.45 -16.34
C SER A 396 3.26 9.01 -14.92
N ALA A 397 4.38 9.67 -14.63
CA ALA A 397 4.62 10.32 -13.34
C ALA A 397 3.64 11.47 -13.08
N VAL A 398 3.39 12.34 -14.07
CA VAL A 398 2.42 13.45 -13.96
C VAL A 398 1.01 12.92 -13.69
N ILE A 399 0.53 11.97 -14.51
CA ILE A 399 -0.83 11.43 -14.35
C ILE A 399 -0.96 10.70 -13.01
N GLY A 400 0.01 9.87 -12.65
CA GLY A 400 0.03 9.16 -11.36
C GLY A 400 0.04 10.12 -10.17
N SER A 401 0.80 11.22 -10.26
CA SER A 401 0.89 12.23 -9.20
C SER A 401 -0.39 13.01 -9.00
N ILE A 402 -1.10 13.35 -10.09
CA ILE A 402 -2.41 13.99 -10.01
C ILE A 402 -3.42 13.08 -9.33
N ILE A 403 -3.48 11.80 -9.73
CA ILE A 403 -4.40 10.82 -9.11
C ILE A 403 -4.08 10.68 -7.61
N PHE A 404 -2.80 10.59 -7.25
CA PHE A 404 -2.35 10.54 -5.87
C PHE A 404 -2.84 11.76 -5.06
N GLY A 405 -2.67 12.97 -5.58
CA GLY A 405 -3.15 14.18 -4.93
C GLY A 405 -4.66 14.21 -4.74
N LEU A 406 -5.43 13.75 -5.73
CA LEU A 406 -6.90 13.63 -5.62
C LEU A 406 -7.32 12.65 -4.51
N CYS A 407 -6.59 11.56 -4.30
CA CYS A 407 -6.84 10.63 -3.18
C CYS A 407 -6.70 11.28 -1.81
N HIS A 408 -5.99 12.41 -1.70
CA HIS A 408 -5.77 13.12 -0.44
C HIS A 408 -6.84 14.17 -0.12
N ILE A 409 -7.83 14.40 -1.00
CA ILE A 409 -8.96 15.33 -0.76
C ILE A 409 -9.80 14.92 0.47
N GLY A 410 -9.74 13.64 0.86
CA GLY A 410 -10.44 13.14 2.05
C GLY A 410 -9.86 13.61 3.39
N ASN A 411 -8.67 14.22 3.41
CA ASN A 411 -8.04 14.66 4.65
C ASN A 411 -8.66 15.95 5.19
N GLU A 412 -8.95 15.97 6.49
CA GLU A 412 -9.48 17.14 7.19
C GLU A 412 -8.37 17.96 7.85
N PRO A 413 -8.56 19.28 8.01
CA PRO A 413 -7.60 20.13 8.70
C PRO A 413 -7.40 19.70 10.15
N GLY A 414 -6.15 19.75 10.61
CA GLY A 414 -5.82 19.58 12.01
C GLY A 414 -6.26 20.74 12.89
N ALA A 415 -6.34 20.48 14.19
CA ALA A 415 -6.61 21.53 15.17
C ALA A 415 -5.58 22.67 15.03
N GLY A 416 -6.05 23.92 15.00
CA GLY A 416 -5.18 25.10 14.90
C GLY A 416 -4.78 25.51 13.47
N ILE A 417 -5.22 24.81 12.42
CA ILE A 417 -5.05 25.27 11.03
C ILE A 417 -6.09 26.36 10.70
N ALA A 418 -5.63 27.52 10.23
CA ALA A 418 -6.48 28.69 9.96
C ALA A 418 -7.23 28.66 8.61
N LEU A 419 -7.06 27.60 7.81
CA LEU A 419 -7.71 27.43 6.51
C LEU A 419 -9.12 26.86 6.68
N SER A 420 -10.06 27.26 5.82
CA SER A 420 -11.35 26.56 5.74
C SER A 420 -11.14 25.10 5.28
N PRO A 421 -12.06 24.17 5.61
CA PRO A 421 -11.93 22.77 5.21
C PRO A 421 -11.73 22.58 3.69
N PHE A 422 -12.47 23.35 2.88
CA PHE A 422 -12.33 23.28 1.43
C PHE A 422 -10.96 23.77 0.94
N GLN A 423 -10.47 24.91 1.46
CA GLN A 423 -9.14 25.42 1.12
C GLN A 423 -8.04 24.46 1.54
N TYR A 424 -8.13 23.90 2.75
CA TYR A 424 -7.17 22.91 3.24
C TYR A 424 -7.11 21.70 2.30
N LYS A 425 -8.27 21.12 1.94
CA LYS A 425 -8.34 19.95 1.04
C LYS A 425 -7.74 20.23 -0.33
N ALA A 426 -8.05 21.39 -0.93
CA ALA A 426 -7.51 21.78 -2.22
C ALA A 426 -5.98 22.00 -2.18
N ILE A 427 -5.50 22.70 -1.15
CA ILE A 427 -4.06 22.95 -0.93
C ILE A 427 -3.34 21.62 -0.67
N TYR A 428 -3.92 20.74 0.14
CA TYR A 428 -3.37 19.42 0.40
C TYR A 428 -3.27 18.61 -0.90
N ALA A 429 -4.35 18.52 -1.69
CA ALA A 429 -4.31 17.81 -2.97
C ALA A 429 -3.22 18.33 -3.91
N ALA A 430 -3.01 19.66 -3.95
CA ALA A 430 -1.93 20.28 -4.73
C ALA A 430 -0.54 19.94 -4.17
N LEU A 431 -0.31 20.08 -2.87
CA LEU A 431 0.97 19.76 -2.22
C LEU A 431 1.28 18.26 -2.34
N ALA A 432 0.30 17.38 -2.15
CA ALA A 432 0.42 15.94 -2.33
C ALA A 432 0.73 15.59 -3.80
N THR A 433 0.14 16.27 -4.77
CA THR A 433 0.49 16.12 -6.20
C THR A 433 1.95 16.47 -6.45
N LEU A 434 2.42 17.61 -5.93
CA LEU A 434 3.80 18.06 -6.09
C LEU A 434 4.79 17.13 -5.38
N ALA A 435 4.47 16.72 -4.15
CA ALA A 435 5.29 15.77 -3.39
C ALA A 435 5.39 14.42 -4.12
N SER A 436 4.25 13.92 -4.60
CA SER A 436 4.14 12.68 -5.35
C SER A 436 5.00 12.68 -6.61
N MET A 437 5.17 13.83 -7.26
CA MET A 437 6.05 13.98 -8.41
C MET A 437 7.51 13.66 -8.09
N PHE A 438 8.02 14.05 -6.91
CA PHE A 438 9.39 13.70 -6.51
C PHE A 438 9.56 12.19 -6.35
N TYR A 439 8.58 11.51 -5.74
CA TYR A 439 8.69 10.07 -5.53
C TYR A 439 8.52 9.34 -6.88
N ALA A 440 7.58 9.79 -7.73
CA ALA A 440 7.36 9.22 -9.06
C ALA A 440 8.57 9.38 -9.98
N LEU A 441 9.25 10.53 -9.97
CA LEU A 441 10.50 10.73 -10.71
C LEU A 441 11.63 9.87 -10.15
N ALA A 442 11.75 9.76 -8.82
CA ALA A 442 12.73 8.87 -8.21
C ALA A 442 12.53 7.40 -8.61
N PHE A 443 11.28 6.95 -8.64
CA PHE A 443 10.94 5.62 -9.15
C PHE A 443 11.24 5.50 -10.66
N GLY A 444 10.84 6.48 -11.47
CA GLY A 444 11.08 6.48 -12.92
C GLY A 444 12.57 6.44 -13.31
N GLU A 445 13.41 7.11 -12.55
CA GLU A 445 14.87 7.18 -12.73
C GLU A 445 15.59 5.92 -12.25
N THR A 446 15.14 5.32 -11.13
CA THR A 446 15.83 4.16 -10.52
C THR A 446 15.25 2.81 -10.93
N ASN A 447 13.97 2.79 -11.34
CA ASN A 447 13.08 1.64 -11.42
C ASN A 447 13.06 0.81 -10.11
N ARG A 448 13.18 1.48 -8.95
CA ARG A 448 13.20 0.86 -7.61
C ARG A 448 12.33 1.64 -6.66
N LEU A 449 11.66 0.92 -5.76
CA LEU A 449 10.77 1.53 -4.78
C LEU A 449 11.51 2.18 -3.62
N TRP A 450 12.72 1.72 -3.28
CA TRP A 450 13.48 2.22 -2.12
C TRP A 450 13.60 3.75 -2.10
N ALA A 451 13.95 4.35 -3.24
CA ALA A 451 14.18 5.79 -3.34
C ALA A 451 12.86 6.55 -3.09
N SER A 452 11.81 6.11 -3.75
CA SER A 452 10.45 6.63 -3.63
C SER A 452 9.96 6.58 -2.17
N ILE A 453 10.08 5.43 -1.53
CA ILE A 453 9.64 5.19 -0.14
C ILE A 453 10.41 6.06 0.85
N THR A 454 11.72 6.20 0.65
CA THR A 454 12.57 7.01 1.54
C THR A 454 12.20 8.49 1.43
N ILE A 455 11.99 9.00 0.22
CA ILE A 455 11.57 10.40 0.02
C ILE A 455 10.19 10.60 0.64
N HIS A 456 9.25 9.71 0.37
CA HIS A 456 7.89 9.74 0.91
C HIS A 456 7.90 9.79 2.44
N GLY A 457 8.57 8.84 3.10
CA GLY A 457 8.63 8.80 4.56
C GLY A 457 9.21 10.07 5.19
N ILE A 458 10.21 10.68 4.56
CA ILE A 458 10.81 11.94 5.04
C ILE A 458 9.87 13.12 4.82
N VAL A 459 9.23 13.23 3.65
CA VAL A 459 8.30 14.33 3.36
C VAL A 459 7.07 14.26 4.28
N ASP A 460 6.52 13.08 4.55
CA ASP A 460 5.42 12.92 5.51
C ASP A 460 5.85 13.27 6.93
N THR A 461 7.07 12.89 7.31
CA THR A 461 7.63 13.26 8.61
C THR A 461 7.75 14.77 8.75
N ILE A 462 8.21 15.46 7.71
CA ILE A 462 8.26 16.93 7.65
C ILE A 462 6.84 17.51 7.74
N ALA A 463 5.90 16.97 6.96
CA ALA A 463 4.52 17.44 6.93
C ALA A 463 3.84 17.33 8.31
N VAL A 464 4.00 16.20 9.01
CA VAL A 464 3.39 16.02 10.33
C VAL A 464 4.14 16.77 11.41
N LEU A 465 5.46 16.56 11.52
CA LEU A 465 6.21 17.07 12.67
C LEU A 465 6.55 18.55 12.57
N LEU A 466 6.73 19.09 11.36
CA LEU A 466 7.14 20.48 11.15
C LEU A 466 5.99 21.37 10.67
N LEU A 467 5.09 20.82 9.85
CA LEU A 467 3.96 21.58 9.29
C LEU A 467 2.65 21.32 10.05
N GLY A 468 2.57 20.32 10.91
CA GLY A 468 1.34 20.03 11.67
C GLY A 468 0.20 19.51 10.80
N ALA A 469 0.52 18.89 9.66
CA ALA A 469 -0.46 18.23 8.80
C ALA A 469 -1.13 17.08 9.57
N SER A 470 -2.46 17.06 9.55
CA SER A 470 -3.24 15.90 9.98
C SER A 470 -3.17 14.83 8.90
N LEU A 471 -2.06 14.11 8.85
CA LEU A 471 -2.06 12.78 8.26
C LEU A 471 -2.79 11.88 9.28
N VAL A 472 -3.88 11.26 8.85
CA VAL A 472 -4.44 10.12 9.59
C VAL A 472 -3.44 9.00 9.43
N VAL A 473 -2.39 9.04 10.24
CA VAL A 473 -1.52 7.88 10.37
C VAL A 473 -2.38 6.83 11.06
N PRO A 474 -2.60 5.65 10.45
CA PRO A 474 -3.30 4.58 11.12
C PRO A 474 -2.42 4.14 12.28
N PHE A 475 -2.67 4.69 13.47
CA PHE A 475 -2.07 4.27 14.73
C PHE A 475 -3.12 3.54 15.56
#